data_AF-A0A485CD60-F1
#
_entry.id   AF-A0A485CD60-F1
#
_cell.length_a   1.000
_cell.length_b   1.000
_cell.length_c   1.000
_cell.angle_alpha   90.00
_cell.angle_beta   90.00
_cell.angle_gamma   90.00
#
_symmetry.space_group_name_H-M   'P 1'
#
loop_
_entity.id
_entity.type
_entity.pdbx_description
1 polymer ?
#
loop_
_entity_poly.entity_id
_entity_poly.type
_entity_poly.pdbx_seq_one_letter_code
_entity_poly.pdbx_strand_id
1 'polypeptide(L)'
;MSKIVKVIGREIIDSRGNPTVEAEVHLEGGFVGMAAAPSGASTGSREALELRDGDKSRFMGKGVLKAVGAVNGPIAQAILGKDAKDQAGIDKIMIDLDGTENKSNFGGERNPGRVPGERQGSSSC
;
A
#
# COMPACT_ATOMS: atom_id res chain seq x y z
N MET A 1 -18.07 -10.75 -11.81
CA MET A 1 -17.43 -11.39 -10.63
C MET A 1 -16.34 -10.47 -10.11
N SER A 2 -16.15 -10.37 -8.79
CA SER A 2 -15.21 -9.43 -8.14
C SER A 2 -13.92 -10.11 -7.67
N LYS A 3 -13.64 -11.33 -8.13
CA LYS A 3 -12.42 -12.05 -7.80
C LYS A 3 -11.21 -11.40 -8.47
N ILE A 4 -10.14 -11.17 -7.70
CA ILE A 4 -8.88 -10.62 -8.21
C ILE A 4 -8.16 -11.68 -9.03
N VAL A 5 -7.82 -11.34 -10.27
CA VAL A 5 -7.14 -12.24 -11.23
C VAL A 5 -5.75 -11.76 -11.63
N LYS A 6 -5.45 -10.47 -11.46
CA LYS A 6 -4.14 -9.90 -11.77
C LYS A 6 -3.88 -8.67 -10.91
N VAL A 7 -2.63 -8.50 -10.49
CA VAL A 7 -2.12 -7.32 -9.81
C VAL A 7 -0.84 -6.91 -10.51
N ILE A 8 -0.68 -5.62 -10.80
CA ILE A 8 0.50 -5.06 -11.46
C ILE A 8 0.93 -3.83 -10.68
N GLY A 9 2.18 -3.82 -10.23
CA GLY A 9 2.86 -2.66 -9.67
C GLY A 9 3.77 -2.01 -10.72
N ARG A 10 3.82 -0.68 -10.73
CA ARG A 10 4.76 0.09 -11.56
C ARG A 10 5.28 1.34 -10.85
N GLU A 11 6.46 1.77 -11.25
CA GLU A 11 7.05 3.04 -10.84
C GLU A 11 6.53 4.14 -11.78
N ILE A 12 5.88 5.16 -11.22
CA ILE A 12 5.42 6.35 -11.94
C ILE A 12 6.07 7.60 -11.33
N ILE A 13 5.89 8.76 -11.97
CA ILE A 13 6.44 10.03 -11.51
C ILE A 13 5.32 10.91 -10.94
N ASP A 14 5.53 11.43 -9.73
CA ASP A 14 4.60 12.34 -9.06
C ASP A 14 4.66 13.77 -9.63
N SER A 15 3.78 14.65 -9.14
CA SER A 15 3.71 16.06 -9.55
C SER A 15 4.97 16.89 -9.24
N ARG A 16 5.88 16.39 -8.42
CA ARG A 16 7.16 17.02 -8.03
C ARG A 16 8.36 16.36 -8.71
N GLY A 17 8.14 15.43 -9.64
CA GLY A 17 9.20 14.74 -10.36
C GLY A 17 9.89 13.62 -9.58
N ASN A 18 9.34 13.14 -8.46
CA ASN A 18 9.91 11.99 -7.74
C ASN A 18 9.18 10.69 -8.10
N PRO A 19 9.88 9.55 -8.06
CA PRO A 19 9.24 8.25 -8.21
C PRO A 19 8.21 7.96 -7.12
N THR A 20 7.10 7.34 -7.50
CA THR A 20 6.09 6.75 -6.59
C THR A 20 5.53 5.46 -7.20
N VAL A 21 4.82 4.66 -6.39
CA VAL A 21 4.25 3.37 -6.80
C VAL A 21 2.80 3.54 -7.24
N GLU A 22 2.45 2.90 -8.34
CA GLU A 22 1.08 2.68 -8.80
C GLU A 22 0.76 1.18 -8.79
N ALA A 23 -0.43 0.84 -8.31
CA ALA A 23 -0.97 -0.51 -8.34
C ALA A 23 -2.22 -0.56 -9.23
N GLU A 24 -2.27 -1.56 -10.10
CA GLU A 24 -3.38 -1.85 -11.00
C GLU A 24 -3.91 -3.27 -10.70
N VAL A 25 -5.21 -3.39 -10.43
CA VAL A 25 -5.87 -4.64 -10.03
C VAL A 25 -6.96 -4.98 -11.04
N HIS A 26 -6.90 -6.20 -11.60
CA HIS A 26 -7.88 -6.72 -12.54
C HIS A 26 -8.78 -7.72 -11.85
N LEU A 27 -10.08 -7.62 -12.11
CA LEU A 27 -11.09 -8.54 -11.61
C LEU A 27 -11.58 -9.45 -12.74
N GLU A 28 -12.01 -10.66 -12.38
CA GLU A 28 -12.56 -11.66 -13.30
C GLU A 28 -13.74 -11.13 -14.12
N GLY A 29 -14.50 -10.18 -13.57
CA GLY A 29 -15.58 -9.50 -14.29
C GLY A 29 -15.14 -8.50 -15.36
N GLY A 30 -13.84 -8.37 -15.63
CA GLY A 30 -13.27 -7.41 -16.59
C GLY A 30 -13.06 -6.00 -16.04
N PHE A 31 -13.38 -5.75 -14.76
CA PHE A 31 -13.15 -4.47 -14.10
C PHE A 31 -11.67 -4.28 -13.76
N VAL A 32 -11.19 -3.05 -13.91
CA VAL A 32 -9.82 -2.66 -13.56
C VAL A 32 -9.87 -1.46 -12.62
N GLY A 33 -9.16 -1.57 -11.50
CA GLY A 33 -8.93 -0.47 -10.57
C GLY A 33 -7.45 -0.07 -10.58
N MET A 34 -7.17 1.22 -10.54
CA MET A 34 -5.81 1.75 -10.53
C MET A 34 -5.68 2.83 -9.46
N ALA A 35 -4.62 2.76 -8.68
CA ALA A 35 -4.34 3.73 -7.62
C ALA A 35 -2.83 3.97 -7.49
N ALA A 36 -2.44 5.22 -7.31
CA ALA A 36 -1.08 5.62 -7.04
C ALA A 36 -0.94 6.13 -5.61
N ALA A 37 0.15 5.77 -4.96
CA ALA A 37 0.48 6.31 -3.65
C ALA A 37 0.95 7.77 -3.80
N PRO A 38 0.43 8.72 -3.01
CA PRO A 38 0.99 10.06 -2.98
C PRO A 38 2.40 10.01 -2.37
N SER A 39 3.31 10.86 -2.85
CA SER A 39 4.60 11.03 -2.17
C SER A 39 4.43 12.09 -1.07
N GLY A 40 4.48 11.68 0.19
CA GLY A 40 4.53 12.61 1.32
C GLY A 40 5.99 12.98 1.62
N ALA A 41 6.29 14.27 1.80
CA ALA A 41 7.56 14.70 2.42
C ALA A 41 7.47 14.65 3.96
N SER A 42 6.46 13.97 4.49
CA SER A 42 6.06 14.10 5.88
C SER A 42 7.06 13.39 6.78
N THR A 43 7.58 14.15 7.74
CA THR A 43 8.69 13.78 8.63
C THR A 43 8.19 13.33 10.00
N GLY A 44 6.92 12.91 10.09
CA GLY A 44 6.34 12.47 11.34
C GLY A 44 6.95 11.15 11.75
N SER A 45 7.60 11.08 12.91
CA SER A 45 8.17 9.83 13.48
C SER A 45 7.13 8.72 13.76
N ARG A 46 5.85 8.98 13.46
CA ARG A 46 4.69 8.08 13.64
C ARG A 46 4.00 7.72 12.31
N GLU A 47 4.57 8.16 11.19
CA GLU A 47 4.11 7.75 9.87
C GLU A 47 4.83 6.48 9.45
N ALA A 48 4.13 5.64 8.69
CA ALA A 48 4.72 4.44 8.15
C ALA A 48 5.73 4.84 7.06
N LEU A 49 6.88 4.18 7.06
CA LEU A 49 8.05 4.60 6.30
C LEU A 49 7.84 4.33 4.80
N GLU A 50 8.05 5.36 3.98
CA GLU A 50 8.07 5.19 2.53
C GLU A 50 9.35 4.44 2.12
N LEU A 51 9.19 3.27 1.51
CA LEU A 51 10.32 2.41 1.13
C LEU A 51 11.01 2.97 -0.12
N ARG A 52 12.16 3.63 0.08
CA ARG A 52 13.01 4.15 -1.00
C ARG A 52 14.17 3.19 -1.32
N ASP A 53 14.59 3.16 -2.58
CA ASP A 53 15.62 2.24 -3.07
C ASP A 53 17.01 2.57 -2.51
N GLY A 54 17.32 3.86 -2.31
CA GLY A 54 18.61 4.35 -1.82
C GLY A 54 19.73 4.39 -2.87
N ASP A 55 19.45 3.95 -4.11
CA ASP A 55 20.38 3.99 -5.22
C ASP A 55 20.56 5.42 -5.76
N LYS A 56 21.67 6.07 -5.41
CA LYS A 56 21.97 7.45 -5.83
C LYS A 56 22.05 7.64 -7.34
N SER A 57 22.28 6.58 -8.11
CA SER A 57 22.32 6.65 -9.58
C SER A 57 20.93 6.81 -10.21
N ARG A 58 19.86 6.48 -9.49
CA ARG A 58 18.46 6.60 -9.92
C ARG A 58 17.70 7.58 -9.05
N PHE A 59 17.23 8.67 -9.64
CA PHE A 59 16.42 9.68 -8.92
C PHE A 59 17.02 10.13 -7.58
N MET A 60 18.35 10.23 -7.49
CA MET A 60 19.07 10.61 -6.27
C MET A 60 18.75 9.72 -5.05
N GLY A 61 18.47 8.43 -5.26
CA GLY A 61 18.13 7.49 -4.18
C GLY A 61 16.63 7.39 -3.87
N LYS A 62 15.79 8.15 -4.58
CA LYS A 62 14.33 8.19 -4.36
C LYS A 62 13.54 7.17 -5.19
N GLY A 63 14.21 6.27 -5.90
CA GLY A 63 13.55 5.16 -6.60
C GLY A 63 12.66 4.32 -5.66
N VAL A 64 11.67 3.65 -6.21
CA VAL A 64 10.69 2.82 -5.46
C VAL A 64 10.57 1.41 -6.03
N LEU A 65 11.58 0.90 -6.72
CA LEU A 65 11.54 -0.45 -7.32
C LEU A 65 11.36 -1.56 -6.28
N LYS A 66 11.86 -1.39 -5.05
CA LYS A 66 11.59 -2.35 -3.97
C LYS A 66 10.10 -2.42 -3.64
N ALA A 67 9.42 -1.28 -3.55
CA ALA A 67 7.97 -1.23 -3.33
C ALA A 67 7.20 -1.81 -4.51
N VAL A 68 7.63 -1.53 -5.75
CA VAL A 68 7.07 -2.15 -6.96
C VAL A 68 7.25 -3.67 -6.95
N GLY A 69 8.42 -4.16 -6.51
CA GLY A 69 8.70 -5.58 -6.33
C GLY A 69 7.79 -6.23 -5.28
N ALA A 70 7.48 -5.53 -4.18
CA ALA A 70 6.54 -5.98 -3.17
C ALA A 70 5.12 -6.15 -3.74
N VAL A 71 4.64 -5.19 -4.54
CA VAL A 71 3.33 -5.26 -5.20
C VAL A 71 3.27 -6.45 -6.16
N ASN A 72 4.26 -6.59 -7.03
CA ASN A 72 4.29 -7.64 -8.07
C ASN A 72 4.57 -9.05 -7.52
N GLY A 73 5.17 -9.16 -6.34
CA GLY A 73 5.54 -10.43 -5.73
C GLY A 73 4.60 -10.79 -4.57
N PRO A 74 5.02 -10.57 -3.31
CA PRO A 74 4.34 -11.08 -2.13
C PRO A 74 2.90 -10.57 -1.98
N ILE A 75 2.63 -9.30 -2.31
CA ILE A 75 1.26 -8.75 -2.22
C ILE A 75 0.36 -9.42 -3.26
N ALA A 76 0.78 -9.44 -4.54
CA ALA A 76 0.03 -10.10 -5.60
C ALA A 76 -0.28 -11.55 -5.25
N GLN A 77 0.71 -12.33 -4.80
CA GLN A 77 0.54 -13.72 -4.42
C GLN A 77 -0.48 -13.92 -3.29
N ALA A 78 -0.52 -13.01 -2.31
CA ALA A 78 -1.39 -13.13 -1.14
C ALA A 78 -2.87 -12.80 -1.44
N ILE A 79 -3.12 -11.87 -2.36
CA ILE A 79 -4.48 -11.37 -2.66
C ILE A 79 -5.09 -11.94 -3.94
N LEU A 80 -4.30 -12.63 -4.76
CA LEU A 80 -4.81 -13.33 -5.94
C LEU A 80 -5.90 -14.33 -5.56
N GLY A 81 -7.00 -14.28 -6.30
CA GLY A 81 -8.17 -15.13 -6.08
C GLY A 81 -9.07 -14.73 -4.91
N LYS A 82 -8.76 -13.64 -4.18
CA LYS A 82 -9.65 -13.07 -3.16
C LYS A 82 -10.75 -12.23 -3.81
N ASP A 83 -11.85 -12.02 -3.08
CA ASP A 83 -12.93 -11.14 -3.51
C ASP A 83 -12.57 -9.68 -3.20
N ALA A 84 -12.50 -8.83 -4.23
CA ALA A 84 -12.20 -7.41 -4.09
C ALA A 84 -13.24 -6.63 -3.27
N LYS A 85 -14.43 -7.20 -3.02
CA LYS A 85 -15.43 -6.59 -2.12
C LYS A 85 -15.11 -6.79 -0.63
N ASP A 86 -14.26 -7.76 -0.29
CA ASP A 86 -13.81 -7.99 1.09
C ASP A 86 -12.60 -7.09 1.41
N GLN A 87 -12.84 -5.78 1.44
CA GLN A 87 -11.79 -4.81 1.70
C GLN A 87 -11.11 -5.04 3.06
N ALA A 88 -11.89 -5.34 4.10
CA ALA A 88 -11.36 -5.58 5.43
C ALA A 88 -10.47 -6.84 5.51
N GLY A 89 -10.85 -7.91 4.80
CA GLY A 89 -10.03 -9.12 4.69
C GLY A 89 -8.74 -8.87 3.92
N ILE A 90 -8.81 -8.14 2.81
CA ILE A 90 -7.63 -7.77 2.02
C ILE A 90 -6.68 -6.88 2.82
N ASP A 91 -7.19 -5.87 3.53
CA ASP A 91 -6.40 -4.98 4.38
C ASP A 91 -5.71 -5.76 5.50
N LYS A 92 -6.40 -6.72 6.11
CA LYS A 92 -5.82 -7.58 7.13
C LYS A 92 -4.70 -8.45 6.57
N ILE A 93 -4.89 -9.06 5.39
CA ILE A 93 -3.83 -9.83 4.71
C ILE A 93 -2.60 -8.95 4.47
N MET A 94 -2.77 -7.71 4.02
CA MET A 94 -1.65 -6.79 3.78
C MET A 94 -0.91 -6.43 5.08
N ILE A 95 -1.63 -6.22 6.18
CA ILE A 95 -1.03 -5.94 7.50
C ILE A 95 -0.27 -7.17 8.02
N ASP A 96 -0.88 -8.35 7.95
CA ASP A 96 -0.31 -9.60 8.43
C ASP A 96 0.93 -10.00 7.60
N LEU A 97 0.90 -9.74 6.28
CA LEU A 97 2.01 -10.00 5.36
C LEU A 97 3.23 -9.15 5.69
N ASP A 98 3.05 -7.87 6.01
CA ASP A 98 4.15 -6.97 6.34
C ASP A 98 4.86 -7.40 7.63
N GLY A 99 4.10 -7.91 8.61
CA GLY A 99 4.64 -8.48 9.84
C GLY A 99 5.31 -7.46 10.78
N THR A 100 5.26 -6.15 10.47
CA THR A 100 5.77 -5.09 11.34
C THR A 100 4.65 -4.13 11.75
N GLU A 101 4.71 -3.61 12.98
CA GLU A 101 3.72 -2.64 13.48
C GLU A 101 3.67 -1.35 12.63
N ASN A 102 4.75 -1.04 11.90
CA ASN A 102 4.92 0.20 11.14
C ASN A 102 4.84 0.03 9.61
N LYS A 103 4.43 -1.13 9.10
CA LYS A 103 4.40 -1.41 7.65
C LYS A 103 5.77 -1.22 6.95
N SER A 104 6.87 -1.41 7.67
CA SER A 104 8.21 -1.02 7.22
C SER A 104 8.83 -1.95 6.17
N ASN A 105 8.27 -3.15 5.97
CA ASN A 105 8.79 -4.11 5.01
C ASN A 105 8.26 -3.87 3.59
N PHE A 106 7.03 -3.39 3.47
CA PHE A 106 6.41 -3.11 2.18
C PHE A 106 6.16 -1.63 1.88
N GLY A 107 6.34 -0.77 2.88
CA GLY A 107 6.03 0.65 2.77
C GLY A 107 4.52 0.87 2.72
N GLY A 108 4.03 1.83 3.50
CA GLY A 108 2.61 2.15 3.49
C GLY A 108 2.31 3.39 4.30
N GLU A 109 1.07 3.85 4.24
CA GLU A 109 0.54 4.83 5.18
C GLU A 109 -0.18 4.11 6.33
N ARG A 110 -0.01 4.63 7.57
CA ARG A 110 -0.70 4.13 8.75
C ARG A 110 -2.16 4.57 8.69
N ASN A 111 -3.11 3.63 8.74
CA ASN A 111 -4.53 3.95 8.92
C ASN A 111 -4.71 4.44 10.39
N PRO A 112 -5.21 5.67 10.64
CA PRO A 112 -5.35 6.20 12.00
C PRO A 112 -6.44 5.49 12.85
N GLY A 113 -7.17 4.51 12.30
CA GLY A 113 -8.39 3.96 12.89
C GLY A 113 -8.28 2.92 14.02
N ARG A 114 -7.14 2.75 14.72
CA ARG A 114 -7.11 1.86 15.90
C ARG A 114 -6.25 2.42 17.02
N VAL A 115 -6.89 3.14 17.94
CA VAL A 115 -6.36 3.45 19.26
C VAL A 115 -6.62 2.23 20.15
N PRO A 116 -5.61 1.54 20.70
CA PRO A 116 -5.83 0.58 21.75
C PRO A 116 -6.17 1.36 23.03
N GLY A 117 -7.44 1.32 23.46
CA GLY A 117 -7.81 1.73 24.82
C GLY A 117 -8.91 2.77 25.00
N GLU A 118 -9.53 3.32 23.95
CA GLU A 118 -10.66 4.23 24.13
C GLU A 118 -11.97 3.44 24.32
N ARG A 119 -12.38 3.29 25.58
CA ARG A 119 -13.75 2.89 25.93
C ARG A 119 -14.71 3.91 25.32
N GLN A 120 -15.68 3.41 24.57
CA GLN A 120 -16.78 4.23 24.05
C GLN A 120 -17.52 4.88 25.23
N GLY A 121 -17.30 6.18 25.41
CA GLY A 121 -18.17 7.04 26.18
C GLY A 121 -19.35 7.42 25.29
N SER A 122 -20.54 6.95 25.66
CA SER A 122 -21.81 7.39 25.09
C SER A 122 -21.95 8.91 25.22
N SER A 123 -22.18 9.59 24.11
CA SER A 123 -22.63 10.99 24.10
C SER A 123 -23.84 11.09 23.18
N SER A 124 -25.00 11.20 23.83
CA SER A 124 -26.23 11.76 23.29
C SER A 124 -26.05 13.23 22.88
N CYS A 125 -26.93 13.66 21.95
CA CYS A 125 -27.19 14.99 21.40
C CYS A 125 -26.55 15.27 20.04
#